data_AF-A0A936FL88-F1
#
_entry.id   AF-A0A936FL88-F1
#
_cell.length_a   1.000
_cell.length_b   1.000
_cell.length_c   1.000
_cell.angle_alpha   90.00
_cell.angle_beta   90.00
_cell.angle_gamma   90.00
#
_symmetry.space_group_name_H-M   'P 1'
#
loop_
_entity.id
_entity.type
_entity.pdbx_description
1 polymer ?
#
loop_
_entity_poly.entity_id
_entity_poly.type
_entity_poly.pdbx_seq_one_letter_code
_entity_poly.pdbx_strand_id
1 'polypeptide(L)' 'MASIVGSILGILVCGGIGGAGGWALVTALGLTGTPGALVAAVAAMAVSATLWVGGSSLLRALGWLR' A
#
# COMPACT_ATOMS: atom_id res chain seq x y z
N MET A 1 -4.20 17.98 14.62
CA MET A 1 -3.54 18.10 13.30
C MET A 1 -2.33 17.17 13.13
N ALA A 2 -1.45 16.99 14.14
CA ALA A 2 -0.30 16.07 14.05
C ALA A 2 -0.68 14.61 13.64
N SER A 3 -1.81 14.10 14.12
CA SER A 3 -2.32 12.76 13.75
C SER A 3 -2.77 12.64 12.28
N ILE A 4 -3.27 13.73 11.67
CA ILE A 4 -3.72 13.75 10.27
C ILE A 4 -2.52 13.69 9.34
N VAL A 5 -1.48 14.49 9.61
CA VAL A 5 -0.24 14.51 8.81
C VAL A 5 0.46 13.15 8.87
N GLY A 6 0.55 12.53 10.05
CA GLY A 6 1.09 11.17 10.20
C GLY A 6 0.28 10.12 9.44
N SER A 7 -1.05 10.25 9.43
CA SER A 7 -1.92 9.36 8.65
C SER A 7 -1.73 9.55 7.14
N ILE A 8 -1.63 10.79 6.65
CA ILE A 8 -1.39 11.08 5.23
C ILE A 8 -0.04 10.52 4.78
N LEU A 9 1.03 10.73 5.57
CA LEU A 9 2.36 10.18 5.28
C LEU A 9 2.34 8.66 5.25
N GLY A 10 1.64 8.02 6.18
CA GLY A 10 1.50 6.57 6.18
C GLY A 10 0.76 6.04 4.94
N ILE A 11 -0.31 6.72 4.50
CA ILE A 11 -1.05 6.36 3.27
C ILE A 11 -0.14 6.48 2.05
N LEU A 12 0.65 7.55 1.96
CA LEU A 12 1.62 7.77 0.90
C LEU A 12 2.68 6.66 0.85
N VAL A 13 3.22 6.26 2.01
CA VAL A 13 4.21 5.18 2.09
C VAL A 13 3.59 3.83 1.72
N CYS A 14 2.40 3.50 2.25
CA CYS A 14 1.71 2.24 1.93
C CYS A 14 1.28 2.18 0.47
N GLY A 15 0.83 3.30 -0.09
CA GLY A 15 0.47 3.46 -1.51
C GLY A 15 1.69 3.32 -2.41
N GLY A 16 2.81 3.96 -2.06
CA GLY A 16 4.06 3.86 -2.80
C GLY A 16 4.64 2.45 -2.81
N ILE A 17 4.63 1.76 -1.66
CA ILE A 17 5.07 0.36 -1.55
C ILE A 17 4.16 -0.57 -2.35
N GLY A 18 2.84 -0.38 -2.28
CA GLY A 18 1.89 -1.15 -3.08
C GLY A 18 2.10 -0.94 -4.57
N GLY A 19 2.26 0.31 -5.01
CA GLY A 19 2.54 0.65 -6.40
C GLY A 19 3.84 0.07 -6.92
N ALA A 20 4.93 0.16 -6.15
CA ALA A 20 6.21 -0.45 -6.49
C ALA A 20 6.12 -1.99 -6.57
N GLY A 21 5.38 -2.60 -5.63
CA GLY A 21 5.12 -4.04 -5.63
C GLY A 21 4.32 -4.51 -6.84
N GLY A 22 3.25 -3.79 -7.20
CA GLY A 22 2.45 -4.06 -8.40
C GLY A 22 3.27 -3.92 -9.69
N TRP A 23 4.13 -2.91 -9.78
CA TRP A 23 5.03 -2.72 -10.91
C TRP A 23 6.07 -3.84 -11.03
N ALA A 24 6.72 -4.22 -9.92
CA ALA A 24 7.67 -5.32 -9.89
C ALA A 24 7.01 -6.65 -10.30
N LEU A 25 5.78 -6.90 -9.85
CA LEU A 25 5.00 -8.10 -10.18
C LEU A 25 4.70 -8.19 -11.69
N VAL A 26 4.22 -7.09 -12.28
CA VAL A 26 3.88 -7.04 -13.72
C VAL A 26 5.12 -7.14 -14.60
N THR A 27 6.22 -6.52 -14.18
CA THR A 27 7.52 -6.63 -14.85
C THR A 27 8.03 -8.09 -14.80
N ALA A 28 7.90 -8.77 -13.66
CA ALA A 28 8.31 -10.17 -13.50
C ALA A 28 7.45 -11.14 -14.32
N LEU A 29 6.16 -10.85 -14.49
CA LEU A 29 5.22 -11.67 -15.26
C LEU A 29 5.26 -11.38 -16.78
N GLY A 30 6.04 -10.38 -17.22
CA GLY A 30 6.11 -9.98 -18.63
C GLY A 30 4.79 -9.47 -19.20
N LEU A 31 3.85 -9.07 -18.34
CA LEU A 31 2.51 -8.63 -18.73
C LEU A 31 2.58 -7.19 -19.24
N THR A 32 2.19 -6.99 -20.49
CA THR A 32 2.15 -5.66 -21.12
C THR A 32 0.72 -5.27 -21.51
N GLY A 33 0.46 -3.97 -21.60
CA GLY A 33 -0.86 -3.43 -21.94
C GLY A 33 -1.88 -3.48 -20.79
N THR A 34 -3.16 -3.38 -21.16
CA THR A 34 -4.31 -3.29 -20.25
C THR A 34 -4.38 -4.40 -19.18
N PRO A 35 -4.14 -5.69 -19.50
CA PRO A 35 -4.22 -6.74 -18.48
C PRO A 35 -3.10 -6.65 -17.43
N GLY A 36 -1.90 -6.21 -17.82
CA GLY A 36 -0.81 -5.92 -16.88
C GLY A 36 -1.18 -4.80 -15.91
N ALA A 37 -1.77 -3.72 -16.42
CA ALA A 37 -2.21 -2.60 -15.57
C ALA A 37 -3.27 -3.01 -14.54
N LEU A 38 -4.22 -3.87 -14.92
CA LEU A 38 -5.22 -4.42 -14.01
C LEU A 38 -4.59 -5.28 -12.90
N VAL A 39 -3.67 -6.18 -13.25
CA VAL A 39 -2.99 -7.03 -12.28
C VAL A 39 -2.11 -6.21 -11.33
N ALA A 40 -1.35 -5.24 -11.84
CA ALA A 40 -0.59 -4.31 -11.01
C ALA A 40 -1.49 -3.53 -10.05
N ALA A 41 -2.62 -3.00 -10.53
CA ALA A 41 -3.53 -2.21 -9.71
C ALA A 41 -4.15 -3.03 -8.57
N VAL A 42 -4.62 -4.26 -8.86
CA VAL A 42 -5.21 -5.15 -7.85
C VAL A 42 -4.16 -5.59 -6.83
N ALA A 43 -2.97 -5.97 -7.29
CA ALA A 43 -1.87 -6.35 -6.40
C ALA A 43 -1.44 -5.18 -5.51
N ALA A 44 -1.29 -3.99 -6.08
CA ALA A 44 -0.96 -2.77 -5.33
C ALA A 44 -2.03 -2.45 -4.29
N MET A 45 -3.32 -2.56 -4.65
CA MET A 45 -4.43 -2.37 -3.71
C MET A 45 -4.35 -3.32 -2.52
N ALA A 46 -4.10 -4.61 -2.77
CA ALA A 46 -4.03 -5.62 -1.72
C ALA A 46 -2.84 -5.35 -0.77
N VAL A 47 -1.67 -5.00 -1.31
CA VAL A 47 -0.48 -4.67 -0.51
C VAL A 47 -0.71 -3.40 0.31
N SER A 48 -1.24 -2.34 -0.31
CA SER A 48 -1.52 -1.08 0.40
C SER A 48 -2.57 -1.25 1.49
N ALA A 49 -3.65 -2.02 1.24
CA ALA A 49 -4.69 -2.27 2.22
C ALA A 49 -4.17 -3.07 3.42
N THR A 50 -3.39 -4.13 3.17
CA THR A 50 -2.81 -4.97 4.25
C THR A 50 -1.77 -4.22 5.07
N LEU A 51 -0.91 -3.42 4.43
CA LEU A 51 0.02 -2.54 5.16
C LEU A 51 -0.71 -1.50 6.01
N TRP A 52 -1.81 -0.93 5.51
CA TRP A 52 -2.56 0.08 6.25
C TRP A 52 -3.29 -0.51 7.44
N VAL A 53 -3.99 -1.63 7.25
CA VAL A 53 -4.72 -2.32 8.32
C VAL A 53 -3.74 -2.91 9.35
N GLY A 54 -2.66 -3.55 8.89
CA GLY A 54 -1.61 -4.08 9.76
C GLY A 54 -0.85 -2.99 10.52
N GLY A 55 -0.47 -1.91 9.84
CA GLY A 55 0.20 -0.77 10.46
C GLY A 55 -0.70 -0.08 11.49
N SER A 56 -1.94 0.25 11.13
CA SER A 56 -2.86 0.92 12.05
C SER A 56 -3.25 0.06 13.26
N SER A 57 -3.43 -1.26 13.07
CA SER A 57 -3.66 -2.18 14.20
C SER A 57 -2.44 -2.31 15.11
N LEU A 58 -1.22 -2.37 14.57
CA LEU A 58 0.01 -2.41 15.36
C LEU A 58 0.25 -1.11 16.12
N LEU A 59 0.04 0.06 15.50
CA LEU A 59 0.17 1.34 16.18
C LEU A 59 -0.91 1.57 17.26
N ARG A 60 -2.12 1.02 17.07
CA ARG A 60 -3.14 0.98 18.13
C ARG A 60 -2.73 0.05 19.27
N ALA A 61 -2.17 -1.13 18.96
CA ALA A 61 -1.66 -2.05 19.96
C ALA A 61 -0.49 -1.46 20.78
N LEU A 62 0.36 -0.65 20.16
CA LEU A 62 1.41 0.13 20.84
C LEU A 62 0.88 1.35 21.62
N GLY A 63 -0.41 1.66 21.57
CA GLY A 63 -1.02 2.80 22.28
C GLY A 63 -0.67 4.17 21.70
N TRP A 64 -0.07 4.23 20.51
CA TRP A 64 0.30 5.48 19.81
C TRP A 64 -0.88 6.09 19.04
N LEU A 65 -1.88 5.30 18.67
CA LEU A 65 -3.18 5.78 18.21
C LEU A 65 -4.27 5.38 19.21
N ARG A 66 -4.93 6.38 19.80
CA ARG A 66 -6.17 6.23 20.58
C ARG A 66 -7.38 6.37 19.68
#